data_AF-A0A955AI83-F1
#
_entry.id   AF-A0A955AI83-F1
#
_cell.length_a   1.000
_cell.length_b   1.000
_cell.length_c   1.000
_cell.angle_alpha   90.00
_cell.angle_beta   90.00
_cell.angle_gamma   90.00
#
_symmetry.space_group_name_H-M   'P 1'
#
loop_
_entity.id
_entity.type
_entity.pdbx_description
1 polymer ?
#
loop_
_entity_poly.entity_id
_entity_poly.type
_entity_poly.pdbx_seq_one_letter_code
_entity_poly.pdbx_strand_id
1 'polypeptide(L)'
;MDSPQQRDELNCPECGASNKAVSSCCWLCQCTLNPPTASHSNLADLPQLIPSDLIEPPPIVSNMMASGSSRWRPDAWLLTATLIVVSVGTLLTSPGLGLLVVLLATPAFVRTAVAARRRSTVGAPLSAGEKFLSFIGSLLVVITVAISAGVAFFLTCWVGFCGSLALSMASPNLKSLENQSFMIGILSGLVVGLLVAGLMFWMMFPSRRKM
;
A
#
# COMPACT_ATOMS: atom_id res chain seq x y z
N MET A 1 18.79 -33.02 17.67
CA MET A 1 17.77 -31.96 17.48
C MET A 1 18.55 -30.69 17.20
N ASP A 2 18.84 -30.43 15.93
CA ASP A 2 19.64 -29.28 15.52
C ASP A 2 18.76 -28.02 15.55
N SER A 3 19.17 -27.04 16.34
CA SER A 3 18.55 -25.70 16.32
C SER A 3 18.65 -25.14 14.90
N PRO A 4 17.54 -24.64 14.31
CA PRO A 4 17.59 -24.07 12.97
C PRO A 4 18.59 -22.91 12.99
N GLN A 5 19.67 -23.06 12.21
CA GLN A 5 20.70 -22.03 12.03
C GLN A 5 20.01 -20.70 11.74
N GLN A 6 20.33 -19.72 12.59
CA GLN A 6 19.95 -18.33 12.49
C GLN A 6 20.57 -17.78 11.20
N ARG A 7 19.89 -18.02 10.06
CA ARG A 7 20.32 -17.56 8.75
C ARG A 7 20.33 -16.04 8.77
N ASP A 8 21.49 -15.47 8.45
CA ASP A 8 21.74 -14.04 8.46
C ASP A 8 20.60 -13.27 7.76
N GLU A 9 19.79 -12.58 8.57
CA GLU A 9 18.75 -11.68 8.09
C GLU A 9 19.37 -10.31 7.87
N LEU A 10 19.26 -9.79 6.65
CA LEU A 10 19.74 -8.47 6.28
C LEU A 10 18.57 -7.48 6.35
N ASN A 11 18.62 -6.57 7.32
CA ASN A 11 17.64 -5.49 7.43
C ASN A 11 17.96 -4.40 6.42
N CYS A 12 16.96 -4.02 5.62
CA CYS A 12 17.11 -2.95 4.64
C CYS A 12 17.30 -1.60 5.37
N PRO A 13 18.36 -0.82 5.06
CA PRO A 13 18.64 0.45 5.73
C PRO A 13 17.58 1.52 5.47
N GLU A 14 16.87 1.44 4.34
CA GLU A 14 15.88 2.44 3.93
C GLU A 14 14.50 2.22 4.58
N CYS A 15 14.05 0.97 4.71
CA CYS A 15 12.69 0.65 5.13
C CYS A 15 12.57 -0.26 6.36
N GLY A 16 13.69 -0.77 6.88
CA GLY A 16 13.71 -1.68 8.03
C GLY A 16 13.06 -3.04 7.78
N ALA A 17 12.80 -3.41 6.51
CA ALA A 17 12.31 -4.75 6.18
C ALA A 17 13.45 -5.76 6.30
N SER A 18 13.19 -6.90 6.95
CA SER A 18 14.11 -8.04 6.98
C SER A 18 14.12 -8.75 5.63
N ASN A 19 15.30 -9.06 5.10
CA ASN A 19 15.51 -9.74 3.82
C ASN A 19 16.44 -10.93 4.02
N LYS A 20 16.34 -11.91 3.10
CA LYS A 20 17.29 -13.03 3.07
C LYS A 20 18.68 -12.50 2.71
N ALA A 21 19.74 -13.00 3.34
CA ALA A 21 21.10 -12.54 3.07
C ALA A 21 21.54 -12.62 1.59
N VAL A 22 20.93 -13.50 0.82
CA VAL A 22 21.21 -13.70 -0.62
C VAL A 22 20.40 -12.77 -1.53
N SER A 23 19.49 -11.96 -1.00
CA SER A 23 18.66 -11.07 -1.80
C SER A 23 19.44 -9.82 -2.21
N SER A 24 19.60 -9.61 -3.52
CA SER A 24 20.24 -8.40 -4.08
C SER A 24 19.41 -7.12 -3.92
N CYS A 25 18.09 -7.26 -3.72
CA CYS A 25 17.16 -6.15 -3.53
C CYS A 25 16.20 -6.42 -2.36
N CYS A 26 15.77 -5.36 -1.68
CA CYS A 26 14.79 -5.47 -0.62
C CYS A 26 13.39 -5.83 -1.18
N TRP A 27 12.72 -6.83 -0.61
CA TRP A 27 11.40 -7.24 -1.09
C TRP A 27 10.31 -6.16 -0.90
N LEU A 28 10.51 -5.24 0.05
CA LEU A 28 9.54 -4.19 0.37
C LEU A 28 9.77 -2.90 -0.43
N CYS A 29 10.96 -2.32 -0.34
CA CYS A 29 11.29 -1.05 -0.99
C CYS A 29 12.01 -1.21 -2.33
N GLN A 30 12.44 -2.43 -2.69
CA GLN A 30 13.21 -2.73 -3.91
C GLN A 30 14.57 -2.02 -3.99
N CYS A 31 15.04 -1.36 -2.93
CA CYS A 31 16.39 -0.82 -2.88
C CYS A 31 17.40 -1.96 -2.92
N THR A 32 18.49 -1.79 -3.65
CA THR A 32 19.60 -2.73 -3.68
C THR A 32 20.17 -2.86 -2.28
N LEU A 33 20.17 -4.08 -1.76
CA LEU A 33 20.90 -4.40 -0.55
C LEU A 33 22.31 -4.64 -1.05
N ASN A 34 23.23 -3.71 -0.79
CA ASN A 34 24.63 -4.04 -0.95
C ASN A 34 24.87 -5.21 0.01
N PRO A 35 25.11 -6.45 -0.48
CA PRO A 35 25.59 -7.47 0.42
C PRO A 35 26.83 -6.86 1.07
N PRO A 36 27.06 -7.05 2.38
CA PRO A 36 28.32 -6.66 2.97
C PRO A 36 29.36 -7.33 2.09
N THR A 37 30.00 -6.54 1.22
CA THR A 37 31.12 -6.97 0.40
C THR A 37 32.00 -7.56 1.45
N ALA A 38 32.22 -8.88 1.38
CA ALA A 38 33.04 -9.60 2.32
C ALA A 38 34.43 -8.97 2.21
N SER A 39 34.61 -7.87 2.94
CA SER A 39 35.74 -7.00 2.86
C SER A 39 36.78 -7.73 3.66
N HIS A 40 37.63 -8.42 2.91
CA HIS A 40 38.95 -8.85 3.32
C HIS A 40 39.00 -9.88 4.46
N SER A 41 39.35 -11.10 4.10
CA SER A 41 40.68 -11.62 4.45
C SER A 41 40.92 -12.90 3.66
N ASN A 42 42.14 -13.08 3.13
CA ASN A 42 42.63 -14.27 2.42
C ASN A 42 42.49 -14.30 0.88
N LEU A 43 42.97 -13.25 0.19
CA LEU A 43 43.39 -13.38 -1.22
C LEU A 43 44.77 -12.75 -1.41
N ALA A 44 45.72 -13.19 -0.57
CA ALA A 44 47.13 -12.83 -0.63
C ALA A 44 47.99 -13.85 -1.41
N ASP A 45 47.43 -14.94 -1.93
CA ASP A 45 48.22 -16.04 -2.51
C ASP A 45 47.71 -16.48 -3.90
N LEU A 46 47.74 -15.59 -4.89
CA LEU A 46 47.68 -16.02 -6.30
C LEU A 46 48.74 -15.27 -7.14
N PRO A 47 49.65 -15.99 -7.83
CA PRO A 47 50.66 -15.38 -8.68
C PRO A 47 50.01 -14.68 -9.88
N GLN A 48 50.23 -13.37 -9.97
CA GLN A 48 49.85 -12.53 -11.12
C GLN A 48 50.74 -12.86 -12.33
N LEU A 49 50.13 -13.31 -13.42
CA LEU A 49 50.81 -13.48 -14.72
C LEU A 49 49.88 -13.11 -15.91
N ILE A 50 48.92 -12.20 -15.68
CA ILE A 50 48.11 -11.64 -16.78
C ILE A 50 48.67 -10.24 -17.12
N PRO A 51 49.17 -10.03 -18.35
CA PRO A 51 49.70 -8.74 -18.81
C PRO A 51 48.66 -7.63 -18.67
N SER A 52 49.03 -6.55 -17.97
CA SER A 52 48.14 -5.44 -17.59
C SER A 52 47.80 -4.45 -18.73
N ASP A 53 48.20 -4.73 -19.96
CA ASP A 53 48.19 -3.73 -21.04
C ASP A 53 47.00 -3.84 -22.02
N LEU A 54 46.05 -4.75 -21.80
CA LEU A 54 44.90 -4.97 -22.70
C LEU A 54 43.52 -4.94 -22.03
N ILE A 55 43.46 -4.60 -20.74
CA ILE A 55 42.18 -4.37 -20.07
C ILE A 55 41.88 -2.87 -20.19
N GLU A 56 41.23 -2.53 -21.30
CA GLU A 56 40.54 -1.24 -21.42
C GLU A 56 39.59 -1.14 -20.21
N PRO A 57 39.79 -0.17 -19.29
CA PRO A 57 38.95 -0.06 -18.12
C PRO A 57 37.53 0.15 -18.62
N PRO A 58 36.56 -0.72 -18.26
CA PRO A 58 35.17 -0.47 -18.60
C PRO A 58 34.86 0.94 -18.07
N PRO A 59 34.18 1.80 -18.85
CA PRO A 59 33.93 3.17 -18.44
C PRO A 59 33.29 3.14 -17.07
N ILE A 60 34.07 3.54 -16.07
CA ILE A 60 33.63 3.64 -14.68
C ILE A 60 32.48 4.62 -14.76
N VAL A 61 31.26 4.09 -14.65
CA VAL A 61 30.03 4.86 -14.71
C VAL A 61 29.99 5.69 -13.42
N SER A 62 30.70 6.81 -13.42
CA SER A 62 30.89 7.76 -12.32
C SER A 62 29.62 8.57 -12.04
N ASN A 63 28.46 7.94 -12.16
CA ASN A 63 27.14 8.55 -11.99
C ASN A 63 26.44 8.13 -10.68
N MET A 64 27.10 7.38 -9.79
CA MET A 64 26.48 6.89 -8.55
C MET A 64 26.61 7.82 -7.32
N MET A 65 27.40 8.90 -7.37
CA MET A 65 27.65 9.75 -6.18
C MET A 65 26.88 11.08 -6.14
N ALA A 66 26.02 11.38 -7.12
CA ALA A 66 25.20 12.60 -7.12
C ALA A 66 23.74 12.38 -6.65
N SER A 67 23.44 11.27 -5.98
CA SER A 67 22.12 11.00 -5.37
C SER A 67 22.09 11.40 -3.89
N GLY A 68 22.50 12.64 -3.62
CA GLY A 68 22.68 13.20 -2.28
C GLY A 68 21.73 14.34 -1.94
N SER A 69 20.56 14.42 -2.58
CA SER A 69 19.46 15.22 -2.04
C SER A 69 18.14 14.61 -2.46
N SER A 70 17.35 14.21 -1.45
CA SER A 70 15.95 13.85 -1.58
C SER A 70 15.14 15.09 -2.00
N ARG A 71 15.40 15.63 -3.20
CA ARG A 71 14.63 16.74 -3.75
C ARG A 71 13.26 16.17 -4.10
N TRP A 72 12.35 16.27 -3.13
CA TRP A 72 10.95 15.89 -3.27
C TRP A 72 10.46 16.45 -4.60
N ARG A 73 10.11 15.56 -5.53
CA ARG A 73 9.66 15.98 -6.86
C ARG A 73 8.42 16.86 -6.66
N PRO A 74 8.38 18.08 -7.20
CA PRO A 74 7.28 19.02 -7.01
C PRO A 74 5.92 18.42 -7.43
N ASP A 75 5.93 17.45 -8.36
CA ASP A 75 4.76 16.67 -8.79
C ASP A 75 3.97 16.04 -7.63
N ALA A 76 4.67 15.49 -6.62
CA ALA A 76 4.02 14.82 -5.49
C ALA A 76 3.33 15.82 -4.56
N TRP A 77 3.93 16.99 -4.38
CA TRP A 77 3.36 18.08 -3.61
C TRP A 77 2.12 18.66 -4.29
N LEU A 78 2.15 18.84 -5.61
CA LEU A 78 0.99 19.31 -6.38
C LEU A 78 -0.20 18.34 -6.26
N LEU A 79 0.02 17.03 -6.39
CA LEU A 79 -1.02 16.02 -6.20
C LEU A 79 -1.58 15.98 -4.77
N THR A 80 -0.71 16.12 -3.77
CA THR A 80 -1.15 16.15 -2.36
C THR A 80 -1.97 17.41 -2.08
N ALA A 81 -1.51 18.56 -2.57
CA ALA A 81 -2.18 19.83 -2.40
C ALA A 81 -3.55 19.86 -3.08
N THR A 82 -3.67 19.38 -4.33
CA THR A 82 -4.97 19.30 -5.01
C THR A 82 -5.92 18.37 -4.27
N LEU A 83 -5.44 17.24 -3.75
CA LEU A 83 -6.26 16.34 -2.97
C LEU A 83 -6.77 16.99 -1.67
N ILE A 84 -5.90 17.71 -0.95
CA ILE A 84 -6.30 18.44 0.26
C ILE A 84 -7.32 19.52 -0.09
N VAL A 85 -7.09 20.31 -1.13
CA VAL A 85 -8.01 21.38 -1.56
C VAL A 85 -9.37 20.82 -1.94
N VAL A 86 -9.41 19.73 -2.72
CA VAL A 86 -10.66 19.05 -3.08
C VAL A 86 -11.37 18.49 -1.84
N SER A 87 -10.62 17.90 -0.90
CA SER A 87 -11.17 17.35 0.34
C SER A 87 -11.74 18.42 1.26
N VAL A 88 -11.04 19.54 1.42
CA VAL A 88 -11.51 20.68 2.23
C VAL A 88 -12.71 21.35 1.56
N GLY A 89 -12.67 21.58 0.24
CA GLY A 89 -13.79 22.17 -0.50
C GLY A 89 -15.07 21.31 -0.43
N THR A 90 -14.92 19.99 -0.50
CA THR A 90 -16.06 19.06 -0.33
C THR A 90 -16.57 19.02 1.11
N LEU A 91 -15.70 19.07 2.13
CA LEU A 91 -16.11 19.16 3.53
C LEU A 91 -16.90 20.45 3.85
N LEU A 92 -16.53 21.57 3.23
CA LEU A 92 -17.21 22.85 3.43
C LEU A 92 -18.60 22.90 2.78
N THR A 93 -18.80 22.19 1.67
CA THR A 93 -20.08 22.17 0.94
C THR A 93 -21.03 21.07 1.43
N SER A 94 -20.50 19.89 1.74
CA SER A 94 -21.26 18.77 2.28
C SER A 94 -20.33 17.88 3.12
N PRO A 95 -20.40 17.95 4.46
CA PRO A 95 -19.48 17.22 5.33
C PRO A 95 -19.54 15.70 5.11
N GLY A 96 -20.72 15.17 4.76
CA GLY A 96 -20.88 13.75 4.43
C GLY A 96 -20.13 13.33 3.17
N LEU A 97 -20.13 14.17 2.14
CA LEU A 97 -19.45 13.86 0.87
C LEU A 97 -17.93 14.02 1.00
N GLY A 98 -17.47 15.04 1.72
CA GLY A 98 -16.04 15.26 1.97
C GLY A 98 -15.39 14.11 2.73
N LEU A 99 -16.08 13.56 3.74
CA LEU A 99 -15.60 12.39 4.48
C LEU A 99 -15.45 11.16 3.56
N LEU A 100 -16.43 10.96 2.67
CA LEU A 100 -16.44 9.87 1.70
C LEU A 100 -15.27 10.01 0.71
N VAL A 101 -15.02 11.22 0.20
CA VAL A 101 -13.88 11.51 -0.68
C VAL A 101 -12.55 11.23 0.02
N VAL A 102 -12.36 11.68 1.26
CA VAL A 102 -11.12 11.42 2.02
C VAL A 102 -10.91 9.93 2.24
N LEU A 103 -11.95 9.20 2.65
CA LEU A 103 -11.88 7.75 2.89
C LEU A 103 -11.51 6.96 1.64
N LEU A 104 -12.03 7.36 0.47
CA LEU A 104 -11.73 6.68 -0.80
C LEU A 104 -10.39 7.13 -1.40
N ALA A 105 -10.08 8.42 -1.34
CA ALA A 105 -8.89 8.94 -1.98
C ALA A 105 -7.60 8.56 -1.24
N THR A 106 -7.63 8.48 0.09
CA THR A 106 -6.44 8.15 0.91
C THR A 106 -5.77 6.82 0.51
N PRO A 107 -6.46 5.67 0.46
CA PRO A 107 -5.82 4.40 0.10
C PRO A 107 -5.32 4.38 -1.35
N ALA A 108 -6.06 4.99 -2.29
CA ALA A 108 -5.61 5.14 -3.67
C ALA A 108 -4.34 6.00 -3.76
N PHE A 109 -4.32 7.10 -3.02
CA PHE A 109 -3.17 8.01 -2.94
C PHE A 109 -1.94 7.31 -2.36
N VAL A 110 -2.09 6.61 -1.24
CA VAL A 110 -1.00 5.83 -0.61
C VAL A 110 -0.46 4.78 -1.59
N ARG A 111 -1.33 4.03 -2.26
CA ARG A 111 -0.90 3.00 -3.24
C ARG A 111 -0.14 3.61 -4.41
N THR A 112 -0.62 4.74 -4.93
CA THR A 112 0.03 5.46 -6.03
C THR A 112 1.38 6.03 -5.59
N ALA A 113 1.46 6.58 -4.37
CA ALA A 113 2.70 7.09 -3.80
C ALA A 113 3.75 5.99 -3.60
N VAL A 114 3.35 4.82 -3.09
CA VAL A 114 4.24 3.66 -2.94
C VAL A 114 4.70 3.13 -4.30
N ALA A 115 3.79 2.99 -5.27
CA ALA A 115 4.13 2.53 -6.62
C ALA A 115 5.07 3.52 -7.34
N ALA A 116 4.83 4.83 -7.19
CA ALA A 116 5.69 5.88 -7.73
C ALA A 116 7.09 5.82 -7.11
N ARG A 117 7.19 5.67 -5.77
CA ARG A 117 8.48 5.50 -5.09
C ARG A 117 9.22 4.25 -5.57
N ARG A 118 8.52 3.12 -5.72
CA ARG A 118 9.12 1.85 -6.21
C ARG A 118 9.66 1.94 -7.63
N ARG A 119 8.99 2.67 -8.55
CA ARG A 119 9.52 2.82 -9.91
C ARG A 119 10.67 3.82 -9.99
N SER A 120 10.68 4.82 -9.10
CA SER A 120 11.81 5.77 -9.01
C SER A 120 13.13 5.10 -8.61
N THR A 121 13.11 4.00 -7.84
CA THR A 121 14.34 3.28 -7.48
C THR A 121 14.90 2.43 -8.62
N VAL A 122 14.08 2.05 -9.60
CA VAL A 122 14.49 1.24 -10.78
C VAL A 122 15.07 2.13 -11.90
N GLY A 123 15.11 3.45 -11.73
CA GLY A 123 15.70 4.38 -12.70
C GLY A 123 14.89 4.57 -13.98
N ALA A 124 13.66 4.04 -14.05
CA ALA A 124 12.75 4.24 -15.17
C ALA A 124 11.76 5.38 -14.87
N PRO A 125 12.01 6.62 -15.34
CA PRO A 125 11.08 7.72 -15.15
C PRO A 125 9.78 7.44 -15.91
N LEU A 126 8.72 7.14 -15.16
CA LEU A 126 7.35 7.06 -15.65
C LEU A 126 6.97 8.31 -16.44
N SER A 127 6.42 8.11 -17.64
CA SER A 127 5.71 9.14 -18.39
C SER A 127 4.56 9.71 -17.54
N ALA A 128 4.29 11.00 -17.68
CA ALA A 128 3.16 11.66 -17.01
C ALA A 128 1.82 10.94 -17.28
N GLY A 129 1.65 10.41 -18.50
CA GLY A 129 0.46 9.65 -18.89
C GLY A 129 0.31 8.33 -18.12
N GLU A 130 1.40 7.59 -17.91
CA GLU A 130 1.34 6.34 -17.13
C GLU A 130 1.04 6.58 -15.64
N LYS A 131 1.54 7.68 -15.07
CA LYS A 131 1.20 8.07 -13.69
C LYS A 131 -0.30 8.33 -13.56
N PHE A 132 -0.88 9.06 -14.52
CA PHE A 132 -2.29 9.37 -14.54
C PHE A 132 -3.15 8.12 -14.73
N LEU A 133 -2.76 7.20 -15.62
CA LEU A 133 -3.47 5.94 -15.86
C LEU A 133 -3.44 5.03 -14.62
N SER A 134 -2.29 4.97 -13.92
CA SER A 134 -2.15 4.19 -12.68
C SER A 134 -2.99 4.75 -11.54
N PHE A 135 -3.09 6.09 -11.46
CA PHE A 135 -3.95 6.77 -10.51
C PHE A 135 -5.43 6.49 -10.81
N ILE A 136 -5.87 6.66 -12.06
CA ILE A 136 -7.24 6.34 -12.48
C ILE A 136 -7.57 4.88 -12.21
N GLY A 137 -6.68 3.95 -12.56
CA GLY A 137 -6.87 2.53 -12.31
C GLY A 137 -7.08 2.24 -10.81
N SER A 138 -6.27 2.85 -9.95
CA SER A 138 -6.42 2.71 -8.49
C SER A 138 -7.70 3.35 -7.97
N LEU A 139 -8.06 4.53 -8.48
CA LEU A 139 -9.29 5.23 -8.12
C LEU A 139 -10.53 4.41 -8.49
N LEU A 140 -10.54 3.83 -9.69
CA LEU A 140 -11.66 3.06 -10.22
C LEU A 140 -11.88 1.79 -9.40
N VAL A 141 -10.81 1.10 -8.99
CA VAL A 141 -10.90 -0.04 -8.06
C VAL A 141 -11.50 0.38 -6.71
N VAL A 142 -11.09 1.54 -6.17
CA VAL A 142 -11.65 2.01 -4.90
C VAL A 142 -13.13 2.39 -5.04
N ILE A 143 -13.51 3.05 -6.14
CA ILE A 143 -14.90 3.41 -6.45
C ILE A 143 -15.77 2.16 -6.59
N THR A 144 -15.32 1.13 -7.31
CA THR A 144 -16.11 -0.10 -7.49
C THR A 144 -16.30 -0.85 -6.17
N VAL A 145 -15.27 -0.91 -5.32
CA VAL A 145 -15.39 -1.48 -3.97
C VAL A 145 -16.38 -0.67 -3.12
N ALA A 146 -16.32 0.67 -3.18
CA ALA A 146 -17.23 1.54 -2.44
C ALA A 146 -18.69 1.36 -2.87
N ILE A 147 -18.95 1.31 -4.18
CA ILE A 147 -20.29 1.07 -4.73
C ILE A 147 -20.78 -0.32 -4.32
N SER A 148 -19.92 -1.34 -4.43
CA SER A 148 -20.27 -2.70 -4.02
C SER A 148 -20.64 -2.78 -2.53
N ALA A 149 -19.87 -2.13 -1.66
CA ALA A 149 -20.16 -2.04 -0.23
C ALA A 149 -21.46 -1.28 0.04
N GLY A 150 -21.72 -0.18 -0.66
CA GLY A 150 -22.95 0.60 -0.54
C GLY A 150 -24.18 -0.20 -0.96
N VAL A 151 -24.10 -0.95 -2.06
CA VAL A 151 -25.18 -1.85 -2.52
C VAL A 151 -25.41 -2.97 -1.50
N ALA A 152 -24.34 -3.60 -1.00
CA ALA A 152 -24.46 -4.64 0.03
C ALA A 152 -25.14 -4.09 1.29
N PHE A 153 -24.72 -2.91 1.78
CA PHE A 153 -25.31 -2.26 2.93
C PHE A 153 -26.79 -1.93 2.71
N PHE A 154 -27.12 -1.35 1.55
CA PHE A 154 -28.50 -1.04 1.19
C PHE A 154 -29.38 -2.29 1.19
N LEU A 155 -28.92 -3.39 0.59
CA LEU A 155 -29.65 -4.66 0.57
C LEU A 155 -29.84 -5.22 1.98
N THR A 156 -28.81 -5.16 2.84
CA THR A 156 -28.94 -5.64 4.23
C THR A 156 -29.94 -4.80 5.03
N CYS A 157 -29.92 -3.48 4.87
CA CYS A 157 -30.87 -2.57 5.52
C CYS A 157 -32.29 -2.78 4.98
N TRP A 158 -32.45 -2.96 3.67
CA TRP A 158 -33.74 -3.21 3.03
C TRP A 158 -34.36 -4.52 3.53
N VAL A 159 -33.59 -5.61 3.54
CA VAL A 159 -34.04 -6.92 4.05
C VAL A 159 -34.39 -6.84 5.53
N GLY A 160 -33.58 -6.15 6.34
CA GLY A 160 -33.88 -5.94 7.76
C GLY A 160 -35.16 -5.14 8.00
N PHE A 161 -35.37 -4.07 7.22
CA PHE A 161 -36.55 -3.22 7.32
C PHE A 161 -37.83 -3.96 6.87
N CYS A 162 -37.81 -4.58 5.69
CA CYS A 162 -38.94 -5.35 5.17
C CYS A 162 -39.26 -6.57 6.05
N GLY A 163 -38.23 -7.28 6.53
CA GLY A 163 -38.40 -8.40 7.46
C GLY A 163 -39.05 -7.96 8.77
N SER A 164 -38.59 -6.84 9.34
CA SER A 164 -39.17 -6.27 10.57
C SER A 164 -40.63 -5.86 10.37
N LEU A 165 -40.95 -5.20 9.25
CA LEU A 165 -42.34 -4.84 8.89
C LEU A 165 -43.24 -6.08 8.76
N ALA A 166 -42.77 -7.13 8.09
CA ALA A 166 -43.53 -8.36 7.93
C ALA A 166 -43.79 -9.05 9.29
N LEU A 167 -42.79 -9.11 10.18
CA LEU A 167 -42.98 -9.64 11.53
C LEU A 167 -43.94 -8.77 12.37
N SER A 168 -43.87 -7.43 12.25
CA SER A 168 -44.77 -6.53 12.98
C SER A 168 -46.24 -6.74 12.60
N MET A 169 -46.54 -7.12 11.35
CA MET A 169 -47.90 -7.47 10.93
C MET A 169 -48.34 -8.85 11.44
N ALA A 170 -47.40 -9.78 11.65
CA ALA A 170 -47.71 -11.13 12.11
C ALA A 170 -47.96 -11.21 13.62
N SER A 171 -47.32 -10.37 14.44
CA SER A 171 -47.46 -10.43 15.90
C SER A 171 -47.53 -9.04 16.57
N PRO A 172 -48.72 -8.52 16.89
CA PRO A 172 -48.88 -7.18 17.48
C PRO A 172 -48.41 -7.06 18.95
N ASN A 173 -48.13 -8.18 19.63
CA ASN A 173 -47.76 -8.19 21.06
C ASN A 173 -46.24 -8.03 21.34
N LEU A 174 -45.38 -7.91 20.32
CA LEU A 174 -43.91 -7.88 20.47
C LEU A 174 -43.30 -6.46 20.39
N LYS A 175 -43.98 -5.45 20.93
CA LYS A 175 -43.51 -4.05 20.94
C LYS A 175 -42.13 -3.84 21.59
N SER A 176 -41.68 -4.77 22.43
CA SER A 176 -40.35 -4.69 23.07
C SER A 176 -39.18 -5.03 22.13
N LEU A 177 -39.42 -5.67 20.99
CA LEU A 177 -38.36 -6.07 20.05
C LEU A 177 -38.01 -4.98 19.02
N GLU A 178 -38.87 -3.98 18.83
CA GLU A 178 -38.73 -2.98 17.76
C GLU A 178 -37.41 -2.18 17.88
N ASN A 179 -37.03 -1.82 19.11
CA ASN A 179 -35.76 -1.13 19.38
C ASN A 179 -34.53 -2.03 19.19
N GLN A 180 -34.66 -3.35 19.34
CA GLN A 180 -33.53 -4.28 19.15
C GLN A 180 -33.22 -4.49 17.67
N SER A 181 -34.23 -4.57 16.81
CA SER A 181 -34.04 -4.77 15.36
C SER A 181 -33.19 -3.66 14.72
N PHE A 182 -33.47 -2.41 15.09
CA PHE A 182 -32.74 -1.25 14.56
C PHE A 182 -31.27 -1.24 15.00
N MET A 183 -31.03 -1.52 16.29
CA MET A 183 -29.68 -1.64 16.84
C MET A 183 -28.87 -2.76 16.17
N ILE A 184 -29.48 -3.94 15.95
CA ILE A 184 -28.82 -5.07 15.28
C ILE A 184 -28.47 -4.72 13.82
N GLY A 185 -29.32 -3.98 13.12
CA GLY A 185 -29.04 -3.49 11.77
C GLY A 185 -27.82 -2.58 11.71
N ILE A 186 -27.72 -1.60 12.61
CA ILE A 186 -26.57 -0.68 12.67
C ILE A 186 -25.30 -1.44 13.05
N LEU A 187 -25.34 -2.28 14.08
CA LEU A 187 -24.19 -3.04 14.55
C LEU A 187 -23.68 -4.00 13.48
N SER A 188 -24.56 -4.75 12.83
CA SER A 188 -24.16 -5.67 11.76
C SER A 188 -23.54 -4.93 10.57
N GLY A 189 -24.15 -3.83 10.12
CA GLY A 189 -23.60 -2.99 9.06
C GLY A 189 -22.24 -2.40 9.39
N LEU A 190 -22.05 -1.93 10.64
CA LEU A 190 -20.79 -1.37 11.11
C LEU A 190 -19.70 -2.45 11.23
N VAL A 191 -20.03 -3.64 11.72
CA VAL A 191 -19.10 -4.78 11.80
C VAL A 191 -18.66 -5.22 10.42
N VAL A 192 -19.59 -5.36 9.46
CA VAL A 192 -19.25 -5.72 8.07
C VAL A 192 -18.39 -4.64 7.42
N GLY A 193 -18.73 -3.36 7.62
CA GLY A 193 -17.96 -2.23 7.11
C GLY A 193 -16.52 -2.20 7.65
N LEU A 194 -16.35 -2.38 8.97
CA LEU A 194 -15.04 -2.46 9.60
C LEU A 194 -14.24 -3.69 9.15
N LEU A 195 -14.91 -4.82 8.95
CA LEU A 195 -14.27 -6.05 8.46
C LEU A 195 -13.74 -5.83 7.04
N VAL A 196 -14.54 -5.26 6.13
CA VAL A 196 -14.08 -4.94 4.76
C VAL A 196 -12.94 -3.94 4.78
N ALA A 197 -13.03 -2.88 5.59
CA ALA A 197 -11.97 -1.89 5.73
C ALA A 197 -10.67 -2.51 6.27
N GLY A 198 -10.76 -3.36 7.29
CA GLY A 198 -9.64 -4.10 7.87
C GLY A 198 -9.03 -5.08 6.87
N LEU A 199 -9.86 -5.77 6.08
CA LEU A 199 -9.41 -6.71 5.05
C LEU A 199 -8.72 -5.99 3.89
N MET A 200 -9.23 -4.83 3.47
CA MET A 200 -8.54 -3.97 2.51
C MET A 200 -7.20 -3.48 3.06
N PHE A 201 -7.16 -3.01 4.31
CA PHE A 201 -5.92 -2.56 4.94
C PHE A 201 -4.91 -3.71 5.06
N TRP A 202 -5.38 -4.90 5.41
CA TRP A 202 -4.57 -6.11 5.51
C TRP A 202 -4.07 -6.60 4.15
N MET A 203 -4.87 -6.52 3.08
CA MET A 203 -4.37 -6.81 1.72
C MET A 203 -3.39 -5.75 1.22
N MET A 204 -3.55 -4.50 1.65
CA MET A 204 -2.65 -3.42 1.24
C MET A 204 -1.30 -3.50 1.93
N PHE A 205 -1.24 -4.03 3.15
CA PHE A 205 0.01 -4.41 3.79
C PHE A 205 0.43 -5.77 3.27
N PRO A 206 1.50 -5.88 2.44
CA PRO A 206 1.98 -7.17 2.00
C PRO A 206 2.32 -7.98 3.25
N SER A 207 1.46 -8.95 3.55
CA SER A 207 1.62 -9.85 4.69
C SER A 207 3.02 -10.42 4.56
N ARG A 208 3.87 -10.06 5.53
CA ARG A 208 5.23 -10.60 5.70
C ARG A 208 5.05 -12.10 5.90
N ARG A 209 4.90 -12.87 4.81
CA ARG A 209 4.97 -14.32 4.88
C ARG A 209 6.39 -14.62 5.34
N LYS A 210 6.48 -14.97 6.63
CA LYS A 210 7.67 -15.55 7.25
C LYS A 210 8.07 -16.73 6.36
N MET A 211 9.19 -16.59 5.66
CA MET A 211 9.86 -17.66 4.92
C MET A 211 11.17 -17.96 5.63
#